data_AF-A0A328ELW7-F1
#
_entry.id   AF-A0A328ELW7-F1
#
_cell.length_a   1.000
_cell.length_b   1.000
_cell.length_c   1.000
_cell.angle_alpha   90.00
_cell.angle_beta   90.00
_cell.angle_gamma   90.00
#
_symmetry.space_group_name_H-M   'P 1'
#
loop_
_entity.id
_entity.type
_entity.pdbx_description
1 polymer ?
#
loop_
_entity_poly.entity_id
_entity_poly.type
_entity_poly.pdbx_seq_one_letter_code
_entity_poly.pdbx_strand_id
1 'polypeptide(L)' 'MEVIRLVAGAYFGVGDTVLILKPTFGEYELAVEVAGADIIEQWQMKRAALSLIWI' A
#
# COMPACT_ATOMS: atom_id res chain seq x y z
N MET A 1 6.79 9.45 -10.42
CA MET A 1 7.02 10.65 -9.59
C MET A 1 8.23 10.43 -8.72
N GLU A 2 9.27 11.25 -8.86
CA GLU A 2 10.56 10.98 -8.21
C GLU A 2 10.52 11.08 -6.68
N VAL A 3 9.66 11.92 -6.10
CA VAL A 3 9.55 12.07 -4.63
C VAL A 3 9.12 10.77 -3.94
N ILE A 4 8.16 10.03 -4.51
CA ILE A 4 7.67 8.78 -3.91
C ILE A 4 8.80 7.74 -3.86
N ARG A 5 9.60 7.65 -4.94
CA ARG A 5 10.77 6.75 -4.99
C ARG A 5 11.86 7.16 -4.02
N LEU A 6 12.14 8.45 -3.90
CA LEU A 6 13.12 8.97 -2.93
C LEU A 6 12.72 8.68 -1.49
N VAL A 7 11.44 8.87 -1.15
CA VAL A 7 10.92 8.53 0.17
C VAL A 7 10.99 7.02 0.40
N ALA A 8 10.51 6.20 -0.54
CA ALA A 8 10.55 4.74 -0.39
C ALA A 8 11.99 4.23 -0.18
N GLY A 9 12.96 4.70 -0.96
CA GLY A 9 14.37 4.32 -0.80
C GLY A 9 15.07 4.91 0.44
N ALA A 10 14.53 5.97 1.04
CA ALA A 10 15.06 6.53 2.29
C ALA A 10 14.53 5.81 3.54
N TYR A 11 13.33 5.21 3.46
CA TYR A 11 12.63 4.65 4.61
C TYR A 11 12.49 3.13 4.58
N PHE A 12 12.62 2.48 3.41
CA PHE A 12 12.43 1.04 3.26
C PHE A 12 13.68 0.37 2.69
N GLY A 13 13.86 -0.90 3.04
CA GLY A 13 14.89 -1.77 2.49
C GLY A 13 14.50 -3.25 2.55
N VAL A 14 15.47 -4.10 2.24
CA VAL A 14 15.30 -5.56 2.25
C VAL A 14 14.92 -6.05 3.64
N GLY A 15 13.82 -6.79 3.73
CA GLY A 15 13.27 -7.33 4.97
C GLY A 15 12.25 -6.44 5.66
N ASP A 16 12.04 -5.22 5.18
CA ASP A 16 10.91 -4.39 5.62
C ASP A 16 9.63 -4.85 4.94
N THR A 17 8.50 -4.58 5.59
CA THR A 17 7.17 -4.85 5.05
C THR A 17 6.30 -3.61 5.09
N VAL A 18 5.75 -3.22 3.94
CA VAL A 18 4.97 -2.00 3.75
C VAL A 18 3.52 -2.32 3.47
N LEU A 19 2.61 -1.71 4.24
CA LEU A 19 1.17 -1.82 4.03
C LEU A 19 0.70 -0.82 2.97
N ILE A 20 0.10 -1.32 1.89
CA ILE A 20 -0.51 -0.51 0.84
C ILE A 20 -2.04 -0.66 0.91
N LEU A 21 -2.71 0.45 1.20
CA LEU A 21 -4.17 0.51 1.20
C LEU A 21 -4.70 0.62 -0.23
N LYS A 22 -5.62 -0.25 -0.61
CA LYS A 22 -6.24 -0.27 -1.94
C LYS A 22 -7.70 0.23 -1.88
N PRO A 23 -8.19 0.93 -2.93
CA PRO A 23 -7.45 1.31 -4.14
C PRO A 23 -6.50 2.50 -3.90
N THR A 24 -5.33 2.48 -4.53
CA THR A 24 -4.36 3.59 -4.54
C THR A 24 -3.62 3.64 -5.87
N PHE A 25 -2.73 4.62 -6.01
CA PHE A 25 -1.85 4.81 -7.15
C PHE A 25 -0.80 3.68 -7.23
N GLY A 26 -0.56 3.10 -8.40
CA GLY A 26 0.36 1.95 -8.54
C GLY A 26 1.83 2.30 -8.26
N GLU A 27 2.17 3.58 -8.32
CA GLU A 27 3.51 4.10 -8.10
C GLU A 27 3.99 3.91 -6.65
N TYR A 28 3.07 3.71 -5.70
CA TYR A 28 3.44 3.31 -4.34
C TYR A 28 4.00 1.89 -4.31
N GLU A 29 3.41 0.96 -5.07
CA GLU A 29 3.88 -0.43 -5.17
C GLU A 29 5.24 -0.47 -5.84
N LEU A 30 5.35 0.18 -7.00
CA LEU A 30 6.60 0.24 -7.74
C LEU A 30 7.74 0.84 -6.90
N ALA A 31 7.46 1.87 -6.10
CA ALA A 31 8.49 2.49 -5.26
C ALA A 31 8.94 1.58 -4.12
N VAL A 32 8.03 0.83 -3.50
CA VAL A 32 8.35 -0.14 -2.43
C VAL A 32 9.12 -1.34 -2.98
N GLU A 33 8.70 -1.88 -4.13
CA GLU A 33 9.41 -2.97 -4.81
C GLU A 33 10.84 -2.56 -5.21
N VAL A 34 11.01 -1.34 -5.74
CA VAL A 34 12.34 -0.80 -6.08
C VAL A 34 13.22 -0.62 -4.85
N ALA A 35 12.64 -0.32 -3.69
CA ALA A 35 13.37 -0.26 -2.42
C ALA A 35 13.75 -1.66 -1.88
N GLY A 36 13.20 -2.73 -2.46
CA GLY A 36 13.46 -4.12 -2.05
C GLY A 36 12.65 -4.57 -0.84
N ALA A 37 11.59 -3.85 -0.47
CA ALA A 37 10.71 -4.20 0.63
C ALA A 37 9.49 -5.02 0.15
N ASP A 38 8.93 -5.81 1.07
CA ASP A 38 7.74 -6.63 0.81
C ASP A 38 6.46 -5.80 0.93
N ILE A 39 5.44 -6.13 0.15
CA ILE A 39 4.15 -5.45 0.16
C ILE A 39 3.07 -6.32 0.82
N ILE A 40 2.32 -5.71 1.74
CA ILE A 40 1.03 -6.22 2.20
C ILE A 40 -0.07 -5.32 1.64
N GLU A 41 -1.04 -5.90 0.94
CA GLU A 41 -2.20 -5.15 0.46
C GLU A 41 -3.38 -5.22 1.43
N GLN A 42 -4.00 -4.08 1.70
CA GLN A 42 -5.28 -4.02 2.42
C GLN A 42 -6.32 -3.28 1.59
N TRP A 43 -7.30 -4.03 1.13
CA TRP A 43 -8.43 -3.50 0.39
C TRP A 43 -9.45 -2.87 1.34
N GLN A 44 -9.73 -1.59 1.13
CA GLN A 44 -10.77 -0.90 1.87
C GLN A 44 -12.14 -1.44 1.44
N MET A 45 -12.76 -2.23 2.32
CA MET A 45 -14.16 -2.61 2.16
C MET A 45 -15.01 -1.34 2.29
N LYS A 46 -15.71 -0.95 1.22
CA LYS A 46 -16.67 0.16 1.26
C LYS A 46 -17.67 -0.13 2.39
N ARG A 47 -17.82 0.79 3.35
CA ARG A 47 -18.75 0.71 4.50
C ARG A 47 -20.25 0.48 4.14
N ALA A 48 -20.61 0.35 2.87
CA ALA A 48 -21.98 0.12 2.43
C ALA A 48 -22.50 -1.31 2.69
N ALA A 49 -21.62 -2.30 2.96
CA ALA A 49 -22.05 -3.69 3.19
C ALA A 49 -22.40 -4.02 4.65
N LEU A 50 -22.20 -3.09 5.60
CA LEU A 50 -22.55 -3.29 7.00
C LEU A 50 -24.01 -2.94 7.34
N SER A 51 -24.78 -2.37 6.41
CA SER A 51 -26.21 -2.09 6.62
C SER A 51 -27.14 -3.28 6.30
N LEU A 52 -26.60 -4.43 5.88
CA LEU A 52 -27.39 -5.62 5.50
C LEU A 52 -27.22 -6.81 6.47
N ILE A 53 -26.52 -6.63 7.59
CA ILE A 53 -26.36 -7.66 8.64
C ILE A 53 -27.35 -7.47 9.82
N TRP A 54 -28.24 -6.48 9.74
CA TRP A 54 -29.31 -6.26 10.73
C TRP A 54 -30.66 -5.91 10.10
N ILE A 55 -31.09 -6.70 9.10
CA ILE A 55 -32.50 -6.80 8.69
C ILE A 55 -32.85 -8.28 8.56
#